data_AF-A0A4V1V1R9-F1
#
_entry.id   AF-A0A4V1V1R9-F1
#
_cell.length_a   1.000
_cell.length_b   1.000
_cell.length_c   1.000
_cell.angle_alpha   90.00
_cell.angle_beta   90.00
_cell.angle_gamma   90.00
#
_symmetry.space_group_name_H-M   'P 1'
#
loop_
_entity.id
_entity.type
_entity.pdbx_description
1 polymer ?
#
loop_
_entity_poly.entity_id
_entity_poly.type
_entity_poly.pdbx_seq_one_letter_code
_entity_poly.pdbx_strand_id
1 'polypeptide(L)' 'MAMGQAVAAVGVREGLRVHRSWWVAHEAVEAAFLDARQWKPRLRGGLEAPVSRSNTARLREAGWI' A
#
# COMPACT_ATOMS: atom_id res chain seq x y z
N MET A 1 5.66 15.51 10.56
CA MET A 1 4.32 15.34 9.98
C MET A 1 3.88 13.90 10.13
N ALA A 2 2.67 13.63 10.63
CA ALA A 2 2.18 12.25 10.78
C ALA A 2 1.68 11.69 9.44
N MET A 3 1.76 10.38 9.22
CA MET A 3 1.28 9.75 7.98
C MET A 3 -0.19 10.09 7.66
N GLY A 4 -1.07 10.14 8.68
CA GLY A 4 -2.46 10.54 8.44
C GLY A 4 -2.60 11.96 7.87
N GLN A 5 -1.72 12.89 8.27
CA GLN A 5 -1.69 14.25 7.73
C GLN A 5 -1.16 14.26 6.29
N ALA A 6 -0.15 13.44 5.99
CA ALA A 6 0.35 13.29 4.63
C ALA A 6 -0.72 12.72 3.68
N VAL A 7 -1.45 11.68 4.11
CA VAL A 7 -2.56 11.12 3.31
C VAL A 7 -3.66 12.15 3.07
N ALA A 8 -4.03 12.92 4.10
CA ALA A 8 -5.03 13.99 3.95
C ALA A 8 -4.58 15.06 2.94
N ALA A 9 -3.28 15.36 2.86
CA ALA A 9 -2.73 16.34 1.92
C ALA A 9 -2.71 15.86 0.46
N VAL A 10 -2.78 14.55 0.19
CA VAL A 10 -2.82 13.99 -1.18
C VAL A 10 -4.17 14.26 -1.87
N GLY A 11 -5.24 14.52 -1.10
CA GLY A 11 -6.57 14.82 -1.63
C GLY A 11 -7.37 13.56 -2.02
N VAL A 12 -8.30 13.71 -2.98
CA VAL A 12 -9.20 12.62 -3.43
C VAL A 12 -8.50 11.70 -4.43
N ARG A 13 -7.43 11.03 -4.00
CA ARG A 13 -6.76 9.99 -4.80
C ARG A 13 -6.99 8.64 -4.16
N GLU A 14 -7.45 7.70 -4.97
CA GLU A 14 -7.68 6.32 -4.53
C GLU A 14 -6.36 5.65 -4.11
N GLY A 15 -6.37 5.01 -2.95
CA GLY A 15 -5.22 4.31 -2.43
C GLY A 15 -5.43 3.80 -1.01
N LEU A 16 -4.45 3.06 -0.52
CA LEU A 16 -4.56 2.31 0.72
C LEU A 16 -3.37 2.57 1.65
N ARG A 17 -3.66 2.75 2.94
CA ARG A 17 -2.62 2.79 3.97
C ARG A 17 -2.21 1.37 4.36
N VAL A 18 -1.24 0.81 3.65
CA VAL A 18 -0.77 -0.58 3.79
C VAL A 18 0.13 -0.83 5.01
N HIS A 19 0.74 0.22 5.56
CA HIS A 19 1.55 0.16 6.79
C HIS A 19 1.41 1.46 7.61
N ARG A 20 1.82 1.43 8.88
CA ARG A 20 1.75 2.63 9.74
C ARG A 20 2.52 3.83 9.15
N SER A 21 3.53 3.57 8.33
CA SER A 21 4.37 4.57 7.65
C SER A 21 4.25 4.54 6.14
N TRP A 22 3.25 3.84 5.56
CA TRP A 22 3.06 3.75 4.11
C TRP A 22 1.60 3.93 3.71
N TRP A 23 1.39 4.79 2.72
CA TRP A 23 0.19 4.84 1.90
C TRP A 23 0.60 4.68 0.45
N VAL A 24 -0.18 3.93 -0.31
CA VAL A 24 0.10 3.56 -1.69
C VAL A 24 -1.09 3.95 -2.54
N ALA A 25 -0.84 4.73 -3.60
CA ALA A 25 -1.85 5.06 -4.60
C ALA A 25 -2.21 3.80 -5.40
N HIS A 26 -3.50 3.60 -5.66
CA HIS A 26 -3.98 2.41 -6.38
C HIS A 26 -3.34 2.28 -7.77
N GLU A 27 -3.27 3.39 -8.51
CA GLU A 27 -2.67 3.45 -9.85
C GLU A 27 -1.16 3.17 -9.90
N ALA A 28 -0.48 3.29 -8.76
CA ALA A 28 0.97 3.08 -8.67
C ALA A 28 1.35 1.60 -8.49
N VAL A 29 0.39 0.72 -8.16
CA VAL A 29 0.66 -0.72 -7.98
C VAL A 29 0.77 -1.41 -9.33
N GLU A 30 1.86 -2.13 -9.55
CA GLU A 30 2.09 -2.92 -10.76
C GLU A 30 1.83 -4.41 -10.52
N ALA A 31 2.20 -4.90 -9.33
CA ALA A 31 1.97 -6.27 -8.90
C ALA A 31 2.02 -6.32 -7.37
N ALA A 32 1.53 -7.38 -6.77
CA ALA A 32 1.83 -7.70 -5.38
C ALA A 32 2.27 -9.17 -5.27
N PHE A 33 3.24 -9.41 -4.40
CA PHE A 33 3.83 -10.72 -4.23
C PHE A 33 4.06 -11.00 -2.74
N LEU A 34 4.09 -12.28 -2.40
CA LEU A 34 4.41 -12.72 -1.05
C LEU A 34 5.93 -12.89 -0.96
N ASP A 35 6.56 -12.09 -0.10
CA ASP A 35 7.97 -12.22 0.23
C ASP A 35 8.13 -12.79 1.63
N ALA A 36 8.64 -14.03 1.71
CA ALA A 36 8.72 -14.89 2.88
C ALA A 36 7.37 -15.08 3.61
N ARG A 37 6.91 -14.06 4.35
CA ARG A 37 5.65 -14.06 5.12
C ARG A 37 4.91 -12.72 5.07
N GLN A 38 5.32 -11.82 4.20
CA GLN A 38 4.78 -10.47 4.08
C GLN A 38 4.41 -10.19 2.63
N TRP A 39 3.18 -9.70 2.41
CA TRP A 39 2.79 -9.19 1.10
C TRP A 39 3.50 -7.86 0.82
N LYS A 40 3.96 -7.69 -0.41
CA LYS A 40 4.62 -6.47 -0.89
C LYS A 40 4.08 -6.09 -2.25
N PRO A 41 3.37 -4.95 -2.37
CA PRO A 41 3.08 -4.34 -3.65
C PRO A 41 4.38 -3.79 -4.25
N ARG A 42 4.68 -4.18 -5.48
CA ARG A 42 5.65 -3.50 -6.34
C ARG A 42 4.98 -2.29 -6.97
N LEU A 43 5.63 -1.15 -6.83
CA LEU A 43 5.15 0.14 -7.32
C LEU A 43 5.90 0.54 -8.59
N ARG A 44 5.27 1.41 -9.38
CA ARG A 44 5.93 2.11 -10.48
C ARG A 44 7.25 2.72 -9.99
N GLY A 45 8.33 2.43 -10.70
CA GLY A 45 9.69 2.83 -10.30
C GLY A 45 10.43 1.80 -9.43
N GLY A 46 9.86 0.61 -9.23
CA GLY A 46 10.56 -0.53 -8.62
C GLY A 46 10.59 -0.52 -7.08
N LEU A 47 9.94 0.45 -6.44
CA LEU A 47 9.81 0.47 -4.98
C LEU A 47 8.84 -0.62 -4.51
N GLU A 48 9.13 -1.20 -3.35
CA GLU A 48 8.28 -2.24 -2.76
C GLU A 48 7.77 -1.77 -1.40
N ALA A 49 6.45 -1.73 -1.24
CA ALA A 49 5.83 -1.26 -0.02
C ALA A 49 5.63 -2.42 0.98
N PRO A 50 6.09 -2.31 2.24
CA PRO A 50 5.79 -3.32 3.25
C PRO A 50 4.31 -3.25 3.63
N VAL A 51 3.67 -4.41 3.80
CA VAL A 51 2.28 -4.52 4.26
C VAL A 51 2.28 -5.06 5.70
N SER A 52 1.55 -4.40 6.60
CA SER A 52 1.32 -4.98 7.94
C SER A 52 0.38 -6.19 7.84
N ARG A 53 0.55 -7.19 8.72
CA ARG A 53 -0.33 -8.38 8.74
C ARG A 53 -1.82 -8.03 8.81
N SER A 54 -2.17 -6.98 9.56
CA SER A 54 -3.54 -6.48 9.70
C SER A 54 -4.13 -5.88 8.43
N ASN A 55 -3.29 -5.43 7.48
CA ASN A 55 -3.74 -4.84 6.23
C ASN A 55 -3.82 -5.84 5.07
N THR A 56 -3.37 -7.09 5.26
CA THR A 56 -3.46 -8.13 4.21
C THR A 56 -4.89 -8.34 3.72
N ALA A 57 -5.88 -8.34 4.63
CA ALA A 57 -7.30 -8.44 4.25
C ALA A 57 -7.73 -7.29 3.35
N ARG A 58 -7.27 -6.07 3.64
CA ARG A 58 -7.59 -4.87 2.86
C ARG A 58 -6.94 -4.88 1.47
N LEU A 59 -5.75 -5.47 1.33
CA LEU A 59 -5.15 -5.69 0.01
C LEU A 59 -5.98 -6.66 -0.84
N ARG A 60 -6.51 -7.72 -0.22
CA ARG A 60 -7.40 -8.67 -0.89
C ARG A 60 -8.71 -8.02 -1.30
N GLU A 61 -9.32 -7.23 -0.42
CA GLU A 61 -10.53 -6.44 -0.73
C GLU A 61 -10.29 -5.44 -1.87
N ALA A 62 -9.10 -4.86 -1.95
CA ALA A 62 -8.69 -3.98 -3.05
C ALA A 62 -8.32 -4.75 -4.34
N GLY A 63 -8.35 -6.08 -4.34
CA GLY A 63 -7.99 -6.91 -5.50
C GLY A 63 -6.51 -6.88 -5.86
N TRP A 64 -5.62 -6.49 -4.95
CA TRP A 64 -4.18 -6.47 -5.21
C TRP A 64 -3.54 -7.85 -5.07
N ILE A 65 -4.18 -8.78 -4.35
CA ILE A 65 -3.73 -10.16 -4.04
C ILE A 65 -4.90 -11.14 -3.93
#